data_AF-A0A2S0JR96-F1
#
_entry.id   AF-A0A2S0JR96-F1
#
_cell.length_a   1.000
_cell.length_b   1.000
_cell.length_c   1.000
_cell.angle_alpha   90.00
_cell.angle_beta   90.00
_cell.angle_gamma   90.00
#
_symmetry.space_group_name_H-M   'P 1'
#
loop_
_entity.id
_entity.type
_entity.pdbx_description
1 polymer ?
#
loop_
_entity_poly.entity_id
_entity_poly.type
_entity_poly.pdbx_seq_one_letter_code
_entity_poly.pdbx_strand_id
1 'polypeptide(L)'
;MNSKIENEKASPKLVGEAIKGASAKENADVLIYVGPTVVKQLTRYASFVNGKPEHLKGHFEKCKVLEKLFIDTKDFVAFEQQLTDASSVETMLYNKVQDYFSEVK
;
A
#
# COMPACT_ATOMS: atom_id res chain seq x y z
N MET A 1 -33.90 1.41 47.57
CA MET A 1 -32.93 1.59 46.46
C MET A 1 -31.57 1.15 46.98
N ASN A 2 -31.24 -0.16 46.99
CA ASN A 2 -30.88 -1.02 45.85
C ASN A 2 -29.65 -0.46 45.12
N SER A 3 -28.50 -1.12 44.97
CA SER A 3 -28.06 -2.47 45.34
C SER A 3 -26.52 -2.51 45.33
N LYS A 4 -25.94 -3.35 46.19
CA LYS A 4 -24.57 -3.87 46.07
C LYS A 4 -24.32 -4.45 44.67
N ILE A 5 -23.11 -4.30 44.16
CA ILE A 5 -22.54 -5.24 43.19
C ILE A 5 -21.15 -5.61 43.69
N GLU A 6 -21.10 -6.70 44.47
CA GLU A 6 -19.90 -7.52 44.61
C GLU A 6 -19.99 -8.66 43.61
N ASN A 7 -18.84 -8.92 42.99
CA ASN A 7 -18.37 -10.22 42.53
C ASN A 7 -18.87 -10.81 41.20
N GLU A 8 -17.86 -11.28 40.47
CA GLU A 8 -17.80 -12.56 39.76
C GLU A 8 -18.03 -12.59 38.23
N LYS A 9 -16.94 -12.94 37.54
CA LYS A 9 -16.87 -13.63 36.24
C LYS A 9 -17.42 -12.88 35.02
N ALA A 10 -16.70 -11.85 34.58
CA ALA A 10 -16.65 -11.56 33.15
C ALA A 10 -15.83 -12.64 32.44
N SER A 11 -16.54 -13.65 31.94
CA SER A 11 -16.01 -14.71 31.09
C SER A 11 -15.24 -14.13 29.89
N PRO A 12 -14.09 -14.68 29.46
CA PRO A 12 -13.28 -14.16 28.34
C PRO A 12 -13.95 -14.22 26.95
N LYS A 13 -15.26 -14.52 26.88
CA LYS A 13 -15.98 -14.70 25.63
C LYS A 13 -16.44 -13.39 24.96
N LEU A 14 -16.36 -12.24 25.64
CA LEU A 14 -16.77 -10.94 25.09
C LEU A 14 -15.62 -10.14 24.44
N VAL A 15 -14.36 -10.53 24.62
CA VAL A 15 -13.23 -9.89 23.91
C VAL A 15 -13.08 -10.43 22.49
N GLY A 16 -13.54 -11.66 22.22
CA GLY A 16 -13.42 -12.29 20.90
C GLY A 16 -14.29 -11.67 19.80
N GLU A 17 -15.39 -10.99 20.15
CA GLU A 17 -16.34 -10.46 19.16
C GLU A 17 -16.10 -8.98 18.84
N ALA A 18 -15.48 -8.20 19.73
CA ALA A 18 -15.11 -6.81 19.48
C ALA A 18 -13.91 -6.68 18.51
N ILE A 19 -13.02 -7.67 18.43
CA ILE A 19 -11.95 -7.72 17.41
C ILE A 19 -12.46 -8.15 16.03
N LYS A 20 -13.68 -8.70 15.93
CA LYS A 20 -14.24 -9.15 14.65
C LYS A 20 -14.89 -8.02 13.82
N GLY A 21 -15.06 -6.84 14.41
CA GLY A 21 -15.59 -5.64 13.72
C GLY A 21 -14.53 -4.77 13.03
N ALA A 22 -13.24 -4.97 13.32
CA ALA A 22 -12.13 -4.25 12.66
C ALA A 22 -11.52 -5.03 11.49
N SER A 23 -11.96 -6.27 11.27
CA SER A 23 -11.37 -7.19 10.28
C SER A 23 -12.15 -7.28 8.96
N ALA A 24 -13.20 -6.46 8.78
CA ALA A 24 -14.07 -6.48 7.60
C ALA A 24 -13.73 -5.38 6.56
N LYS A 25 -12.45 -5.23 6.21
CA LYS A 25 -12.05 -4.78 4.87
C LYS A 25 -11.16 -5.86 4.26
N GLU A 26 -11.72 -7.05 4.10
CA GLU A 26 -11.06 -8.21 3.48
C GLU A 26 -10.66 -7.98 2.01
N ASN A 27 -10.98 -6.83 1.42
CA ASN A 27 -10.58 -6.46 0.06
C ASN A 27 -10.36 -4.94 -0.05
N ALA A 28 -9.65 -4.32 0.91
CA ALA A 28 -9.06 -3.03 0.57
C ALA A 28 -8.01 -3.33 -0.51
N ASP A 29 -8.24 -2.84 -1.72
CA ASP A 29 -7.25 -2.85 -2.80
C ASP A 29 -6.06 -2.01 -2.31
N VAL A 30 -5.09 -2.67 -1.69
CA VAL A 30 -3.88 -2.05 -1.16
C VAL A 30 -2.83 -2.18 -2.24
N LEU A 31 -2.57 -1.06 -2.90
CA LEU A 31 -1.52 -0.97 -3.88
C LEU A 31 -0.22 -0.56 -3.19
N ILE A 32 0.88 -1.18 -3.57
CA ILE A 32 2.22 -0.79 -3.17
C ILE A 32 2.94 -0.15 -4.34
N TYR A 33 3.59 0.98 -4.07
CA TYR A 33 4.45 1.62 -5.04
C TYR A 33 5.84 1.00 -5.00
N VAL A 34 6.30 0.43 -6.11
CA VAL A 34 7.59 -0.28 -6.20
C VAL A 34 8.64 0.48 -7.02
N GLY A 35 8.37 1.73 -7.36
CA GLY A 35 9.30 2.56 -8.13
C GLY A 35 10.36 3.30 -7.30
N PRO A 36 11.12 4.21 -7.93
CA PRO A 36 12.15 5.00 -7.28
C PRO A 36 11.57 5.95 -6.24
N THR A 37 12.31 6.19 -5.16
CA THR A 37 11.94 7.20 -4.17
C THR A 37 12.12 8.59 -4.77
N VAL A 38 11.03 9.33 -4.87
CA VAL A 38 10.97 10.73 -5.29
C VAL A 38 10.81 11.59 -4.05
N VAL A 39 11.84 12.36 -3.72
CA VAL A 39 11.87 13.23 -2.53
C VAL A 39 10.63 14.13 -2.51
N LYS A 40 9.90 14.12 -1.40
CA LYS A 40 8.65 14.88 -1.14
C LYS A 40 7.41 14.49 -1.96
N GLN A 41 7.51 13.57 -2.91
CA GLN A 41 6.35 13.15 -3.72
C GLN A 41 5.97 11.70 -3.50
N LEU A 42 6.95 10.79 -3.50
CA LEU A 42 6.66 9.36 -3.52
C LEU A 42 7.77 8.55 -2.85
N THR A 43 7.42 7.77 -1.84
CA THR A 43 8.37 6.89 -1.16
C THR A 43 8.31 5.50 -1.75
N ARG A 44 9.46 4.90 -2.08
CA ARG A 44 9.53 3.49 -2.48
C ARG A 44 8.90 2.63 -1.39
N TYR A 45 8.07 1.68 -1.82
CA TYR A 45 7.28 0.77 -0.97
C TYR A 45 6.20 1.45 -0.12
N ALA A 46 5.80 2.67 -0.49
CA ALA A 46 4.60 3.27 0.07
C ALA A 46 3.36 2.44 -0.32
N SER A 47 2.61 2.03 0.69
CA SER A 47 1.32 1.37 0.54
C SER A 47 0.20 2.40 0.50
N PHE A 48 -0.69 2.29 -0.47
CA PHE A 48 -1.85 3.13 -0.68
C PHE A 48 -3.12 2.30 -0.50
N VAL A 49 -3.94 2.71 0.45
CA VAL A 49 -5.20 2.04 0.76
C VAL A 49 -6.32 2.74 0.00
N ASN A 50 -7.17 1.98 -0.70
CA ASN A 50 -8.18 2.47 -1.64
C ASN A 50 -7.61 2.95 -2.99
N GLY A 51 -6.54 2.31 -3.48
CA GLY A 51 -6.01 2.54 -4.83
C GLY A 51 -4.95 3.65 -4.94
N LYS A 52 -4.82 4.23 -6.14
CA LYS A 52 -3.74 5.18 -6.49
C LYS A 52 -3.97 6.59 -5.89
N PRO A 53 -2.91 7.28 -5.46
CA PRO A 53 -3.01 8.63 -4.90
C PRO A 53 -3.48 9.67 -5.92
N GLU A 54 -4.49 10.47 -5.58
CA GLU A 54 -5.04 11.48 -6.48
C GLU A 54 -4.08 12.64 -6.77
N HIS A 55 -3.21 13.00 -5.82
CA HIS A 55 -2.21 14.05 -6.02
C HIS A 55 -1.19 13.70 -7.12
N LEU A 56 -1.09 12.42 -7.51
CA LEU A 56 -0.23 11.96 -8.61
C LEU A 56 -0.97 11.81 -9.93
N LYS A 57 -2.28 12.11 -10.02
CA LYS A 57 -3.04 12.03 -11.29
C LYS A 57 -2.34 12.73 -12.45
N GLY A 58 -1.86 13.96 -12.23
CA GLY A 58 -1.11 14.69 -13.26
C GLY A 58 0.20 14.01 -13.70
N HIS A 59 0.83 13.25 -12.80
CA HIS A 59 2.02 12.46 -13.14
C HIS A 59 1.65 11.14 -13.85
N PHE A 60 0.51 10.52 -13.53
CA PHE A 60 0.02 9.34 -14.25
C PHE A 60 -0.33 9.68 -15.71
N GLU A 61 -0.90 10.85 -15.97
CA GLU A 61 -1.22 11.30 -17.33
C GLU A 61 0.04 11.54 -18.18
N LYS A 62 1.07 12.16 -17.58
CA LYS A 62 2.35 12.43 -18.23
C LYS A 62 3.22 11.18 -18.36
N CYS A 63 3.20 10.31 -17.36
CA CYS A 63 4.02 9.11 -17.28
C CYS A 63 3.14 7.90 -16.95
N LYS A 64 2.54 7.28 -17.98
CA LYS A 64 1.76 6.03 -17.81
C LYS A 64 2.56 4.88 -17.21
N VAL A 65 3.89 4.96 -17.27
CA VAL A 65 4.80 3.98 -16.65
C VAL A 65 4.75 4.07 -15.13
N LEU A 66 4.54 5.25 -14.56
CA LEU A 66 4.37 5.45 -13.13
C LEU A 66 3.20 4.63 -12.61
N GLU A 67 2.08 4.63 -13.33
CA GLU A 67 0.89 3.87 -12.97
C GLU A 67 1.16 2.36 -12.89
N LYS A 68 2.03 1.83 -13.77
CA LYS A 68 2.41 0.41 -13.77
C LYS A 68 3.28 0.00 -12.58
N LEU A 69 3.89 0.96 -11.88
CA LEU A 69 4.67 0.72 -10.66
C LEU A 69 3.80 0.71 -9.40
N PHE A 70 2.48 0.85 -9.55
CA PHE A 70 1.52 0.57 -8.49
C PHE A 70 0.95 -0.83 -8.72
N ILE A 71 1.41 -1.77 -7.90
CA ILE A 71 1.02 -3.18 -8.00
C ILE A 71 0.28 -3.58 -6.72
N ASP A 72 -0.43 -4.70 -6.76
CA ASP A 72 -0.99 -5.27 -5.53
C ASP A 72 0.15 -5.76 -4.62
N THR A 73 -0.06 -5.64 -3.31
CA THR A 73 0.90 -6.15 -2.32
C THR A 73 1.24 -7.65 -2.49
N LYS A 74 0.36 -8.46 -3.08
CA LYS A 74 0.61 -9.89 -3.38
C LYS A 74 1.68 -10.08 -4.45
N ASP A 75 1.74 -9.19 -5.43
CA ASP A 75 2.70 -9.25 -6.54
C ASP A 75 4.06 -8.63 -6.17
N PHE A 76 4.18 -8.02 -4.99
CA PHE A 76 5.39 -7.38 -4.51
C PHE A 76 6.63 -8.28 -4.59
N VAL A 77 6.49 -9.53 -4.14
CA VAL A 77 7.61 -10.49 -4.09
C VAL A 77 8.07 -10.84 -5.50
N ALA A 78 7.15 -11.04 -6.44
CA ALA A 78 7.47 -11.31 -7.84
C ALA A 78 8.18 -10.09 -8.46
N PHE A 79 7.67 -8.90 -8.20
CA PHE A 79 8.27 -7.66 -8.69
C PHE A 79 9.69 -7.46 -8.15
N GLU A 80 9.97 -7.70 -6.87
CA GLU A 80 11.32 -7.59 -6.32
C GLU A 80 12.30 -8.59 -6.95
N GLN A 81 11.85 -9.82 -7.21
CA GLN A 81 12.65 -10.81 -7.92
C GLN A 81 12.97 -10.34 -9.35
N GLN A 82 11.98 -9.79 -10.04
CA GLN A 82 12.15 -9.29 -11.40
C GLN A 82 12.99 -8.00 -11.45
N LEU A 83 12.91 -7.14 -10.43
CA LEU A 83 13.75 -5.95 -10.30
C LEU A 83 15.23 -6.29 -10.08
N THR A 84 15.53 -7.48 -9.58
CA THR A 84 16.90 -8.00 -9.47
C THR A 84 17.49 -8.29 -10.85
N ASP A 85 16.64 -8.59 -11.84
CA ASP A 85 17.05 -8.81 -13.21
C ASP A 85 17.14 -7.48 -13.97
N ALA A 86 18.35 -7.13 -14.41
CA ALA A 86 18.62 -5.87 -15.08
C ALA A 86 17.92 -5.74 -16.45
N SER A 87 17.53 -6.85 -17.06
CA SER A 87 16.79 -6.88 -18.33
C SER A 87 15.29 -7.02 -18.15
N SER A 88 14.79 -7.13 -16.91
CA SER A 88 13.35 -7.20 -16.69
C SER A 88 12.67 -5.88 -17.01
N VAL A 89 11.40 -6.01 -17.38
CA VAL A 89 10.52 -4.89 -17.68
C VAL A 89 10.44 -3.96 -16.47
N GLU A 90 10.29 -4.51 -15.26
CA GLU A 90 10.28 -3.80 -13.98
C GLU A 90 11.46 -2.83 -13.83
N THR A 91 12.67 -3.30 -14.10
CA THR A 91 13.89 -2.49 -14.02
C THR A 91 13.86 -1.37 -15.06
N MET A 92 13.38 -1.64 -16.27
CA MET A 92 13.19 -0.58 -17.27
C MET A 92 12.12 0.44 -16.85
N LEU A 93 10.99 0.00 -16.28
CA LEU A 93 9.92 0.88 -15.79
C LEU A 93 10.44 1.75 -14.63
N TYR A 94 11.18 1.15 -13.70
CA TYR A 94 11.82 1.83 -12.58
C TYR A 94 12.74 2.96 -13.06
N ASN A 95 13.67 2.64 -13.97
CA ASN A 95 14.61 3.61 -14.52
C ASN A 95 13.89 4.74 -15.27
N LYS A 96 12.85 4.42 -16.04
CA LYS A 96 12.08 5.41 -16.80
C LYS A 96 11.31 6.37 -15.89
N VAL A 97 10.80 5.90 -14.76
CA VAL A 97 10.14 6.76 -13.77
C VAL A 97 11.16 7.61 -13.03
N GLN A 98 12.34 7.05 -12.73
CA GLN A 98 13.43 7.80 -12.10
C GLN A 98 13.88 8.96 -12.97
N ASP A 99 14.05 8.71 -14.27
CA ASP A 99 14.41 9.71 -15.27
C ASP A 99 13.35 10.82 -15.37
N TYR A 100 12.07 10.44 -15.50
CA TYR A 100 10.95 11.38 -15.54
C TYR A 100 10.92 12.32 -14.32
N PHE A 101 11.07 11.79 -13.09
CA PHE A 101 11.09 12.62 -11.89
C PHE A 101 12.41 13.40 -11.70
N SER A 102 13.48 13.01 -12.38
CA SER A 102 14.71 13.80 -12.45
C SER A 102 14.54 15.04 -13.32
N GLU A 103 13.78 14.93 -14.41
CA GLU A 103 13.47 16.04 -15.33
C GLU A 103 12.36 16.97 -14.83
N VAL A 104 11.35 16.43 -14.14
CA VAL A 104 10.15 17.16 -13.69
C VAL A 104 10.35 17.86 -12.32
N LYS A 105 11.60 18.05 -11.89
CA LYS A 105 11.97 18.71 -10.62
C LYS A 105 11.36 20.10 -10.44
#